data_AF-A0A662MAF9-F1
#
_entry.id   AF-A0A662MAF9-F1
#
_cell.length_a   1.000
_cell.length_b   1.000
_cell.length_c   1.000
_cell.angle_alpha   90.00
_cell.angle_beta   90.00
_cell.angle_gamma   90.00
#
_symmetry.space_group_name_H-M   'P 1'
#
loop_
_entity.id
_entity.type
_entity.pdbx_description
1 polymer ?
#
loop_
_entity_poly.entity_id
_entity_poly.type
_entity_poly.pdbx_seq_one_letter_code
_entity_poly.pdbx_strand_id
1 'polypeptide(L)' 'MAIKRKVRMAGESLAVTIPSQIAQLHDIKEGDYLEFTPIGYGEFKIKKVQS' A
#
# COMPACT_ATOMS: atom_id res chain seq x y z
N MET A 1 -5.24 -14.85 5.11
CA MET A 1 -3.77 -15.04 5.10
C MET A 1 -3.10 -13.70 4.82
N ALA A 2 -2.15 -13.27 5.64
CA ALA A 2 -1.39 -12.04 5.37
C ALA A 2 -0.28 -12.32 4.35
N ILE A 3 -0.19 -11.51 3.29
CA ILE A 3 0.84 -11.64 2.27
C ILE A 3 2.08 -10.86 2.73
N LYS A 4 3.15 -11.55 3.09
CA LYS A 4 4.44 -10.90 3.40
C LYS A 4 5.08 -10.37 2.12
N ARG A 5 5.56 -9.13 2.15
CA ARG A 5 6.32 -8.51 1.04
C ARG A 5 7.61 -7.91 1.56
N LYS A 6 8.68 -8.07 0.79
CA LYS A 6 9.97 -7.43 1.06
C LYS A 6 9.88 -5.96 0.67
N VAL A 7 10.30 -5.07 1.56
CA VAL A 7 10.45 -3.64 1.27
C VAL A 7 11.70 -3.44 0.40
N ARG A 8 11.62 -2.54 -0.57
CA ARG A 8 12.76 -2.16 -1.42
C ARG A 8 13.09 -0.67 -1.23
N MET A 9 14.37 -0.33 -1.35
CA MET A 9 14.79 1.06 -1.51
C MET A 9 14.45 1.55 -2.92
N ALA A 10 13.93 2.77 -3.00
CA ALA A 10 13.65 3.50 -4.23
C ALA A 10 14.11 4.94 -4.04
N GLY A 11 15.33 5.26 -4.51
CA GLY A 11 15.97 6.54 -4.22
C GLY A 11 16.19 6.70 -2.71
N GLU A 12 15.63 7.78 -2.15
CA GLU A 12 15.66 8.07 -0.71
C GLU A 12 14.41 7.55 0.04
N SER A 13 13.56 6.78 -0.64
CA SER A 13 12.28 6.28 -0.10
C SER A 13 12.23 4.76 -0.01
N LEU A 14 11.32 4.26 0.84
CA LEU A 14 10.94 2.85 0.88
C LEU A 14 9.71 2.61 0.02
N ALA A 15 9.74 1.53 -0.76
CA ALA A 15 8.61 1.10 -1.59
C ALA A 15 8.16 -0.30 -1.19
N VAL A 16 6.85 -0.48 -1.06
CA VAL A 16 6.18 -1.78 -0.89
C VAL A 16 5.32 -2.03 -2.12
N THR A 17 5.48 -3.21 -2.73
CA THR A 17 4.65 -3.59 -3.89
C THR A 17 3.29 -4.09 -3.42
N ILE A 18 2.22 -3.43 -3.87
CA ILE A 18 0.85 -3.93 -3.74
C ILE A 18 0.67 -5.04 -4.79
N PRO A 19 0.37 -6.29 -4.39
CA PRO A 19 0.14 -7.37 -5.35
C PRO A 19 -1.06 -7.05 -6.26
N SER A 20 -0.98 -7.43 -7.54
CA SER A 20 -2.02 -7.16 -8.54
C SER A 20 -3.41 -7.63 -8.10
N GLN A 21 -3.50 -8.78 -7.44
CA GLN A 21 -4.75 -9.32 -6.88
C GLN A 21 -5.39 -8.37 -5.87
N ILE A 22 -4.59 -7.77 -4.98
CA ILE A 22 -5.07 -6.82 -3.96
C ILE A 22 -5.43 -5.48 -4.60
N ALA A 23 -4.61 -5.01 -5.55
CA ALA A 23 -4.88 -3.80 -6.29
C ALA A 23 -6.22 -3.89 -7.06
N GLN A 24 -6.47 -5.00 -7.76
CA GLN A 24 -7.73 -5.24 -8.47
C GLN A 24 -8.93 -5.32 -7.51
N LEU A 25 -8.78 -6.01 -6.38
CA LEU A 25 -9.87 -6.15 -5.40
C LEU A 25 -10.29 -4.82 -4.78
N HIS A 26 -9.35 -3.88 -4.63
CA HIS A 26 -9.60 -2.55 -4.09
C HIS A 26 -9.71 -1.44 -5.15
N ASP A 27 -9.78 -1.80 -6.45
CA ASP A 27 -9.78 -0.88 -7.60
C ASP A 27 -8.67 0.20 -7.51
N ILE A 28 -7.47 -0.20 -7.09
CA ILE A 28 -6.30 0.69 -7.03
C ILE A 28 -5.61 0.67 -8.39
N LYS A 29 -5.48 1.84 -9.00
CA LYS A 29 -4.91 2.09 -10.32
C LYS A 29 -3.73 3.06 -10.22
N GLU A 30 -2.90 3.07 -11.26
CA GLU A 30 -1.85 4.07 -11.38
C GLU A 30 -2.46 5.48 -11.39
N GLY A 31 -1.87 6.39 -10.62
CA GLY A 31 -2.36 7.76 -10.45
C GLY A 31 -3.38 7.95 -9.31
N ASP A 32 -3.87 6.87 -8.68
CA ASP A 32 -4.74 6.99 -7.51
C ASP A 32 -3.99 7.52 -6.28
N TYR A 33 -4.70 8.28 -5.45
CA TYR A 33 -4.22 8.69 -4.14
C TYR A 33 -4.56 7.65 -3.07
N LEU A 34 -3.59 7.34 -2.23
CA LEU A 34 -3.73 6.44 -1.08
C LEU A 34 -3.39 7.18 0.22
N GLU A 35 -4.24 7.00 1.22
CA GLU A 35 -4.03 7.49 2.59
C GLU A 35 -3.43 6.38 3.46
N PHE A 36 -2.46 6.74 4.28
CA PHE A 36 -1.81 5.86 5.26
C PHE A 36 -2.21 6.30 6.67
N THR A 37 -2.81 5.40 7.45
CA THR A 37 -3.20 5.68 8.84
C THR A 37 -2.57 4.64 9.77
N PRO A 38 -1.78 5.03 10.78
CA PRO A 38 -1.30 4.09 11.79
C PRO A 38 -2.48 3.57 12.62
N ILE A 39 -2.54 2.25 12.86
CA ILE A 39 -3.63 1.61 13.62
C ILE A 39 -3.12 0.86 14.86
N GLY A 40 -1.80 0.72 15.02
CA GLY A 40 -1.17 0.06 16.15
C GLY A 40 0.36 0.00 16.00
N TYR A 41 1.03 -0.65 16.94
CA TYR A 41 2.48 -0.82 16.86
C TYR A 41 2.86 -1.76 15.70
N GLY A 42 3.61 -1.23 14.73
CA GLY A 42 4.03 -1.98 13.54
C GLY A 42 2.93 -2.18 12.48
N GLU A 43 1.76 -1.57 12.66
CA GLU A 43 0.62 -1.73 11.76
C GLU A 43 0.11 -0.38 11.25
N PHE A 44 -0.13 -0.31 9.94
CA PHE A 44 -0.79 0.80 9.29
C PHE A 44 -1.81 0.29 8.28
N LYS A 45 -2.87 1.07 8.10
CA LYS A 45 -3.92 0.86 7.10
C LYS A 45 -3.62 1.73 5.90
N ILE A 46 -3.81 1.17 4.70
CA ILE A 46 -3.80 1.90 3.43
C ILE A 46 -5.23 1.96 2.92
N LYS A 47 -5.70 3.13 2.49
CA LYS A 47 -7.05 3.33 1.95
C LYS A 47 -6.98 4.19 0.69
N LYS A 48 -7.70 3.80 -0.38
CA LYS A 48 -7.90 4.66 -1.55
C LYS A 48 -8.77 5.87 -1.17
N VAL A 49 -8.34 7.06 -1.56
CA VAL A 49 -9.09 8.30 -1.38
C VAL A 49 -9.52 8.84 -2.74
N GLN A 50 -10.75 9.36 -2.82
CA GLN A 50 -11.18 10.13 -3.98
C GLN A 50 -10.71 11.58 -3.76
N SER A 51 -10.03 12.13 -4.77
CA SER A 51 -9.83 13.58 -4.87
C SER A 51 -11.12 14.27 -5.30
#